data_AF-A0A423U303-F1
#
_entry.id   AF-A0A423U303-F1
#
_cell.length_a   1.000
_cell.length_b   1.000
_cell.length_c   1.000
_cell.angle_alpha   90.00
_cell.angle_beta   90.00
_cell.angle_gamma   90.00
#
_symmetry.space_group_name_H-M   'P 1'
#
loop_
_entity.id
_entity.type
_entity.pdbx_description
1 polymer ?
#
loop_
_entity_poly.entity_id
_entity_poly.type
_entity_poly.pdbx_seq_one_letter_code
_entity_poly.pdbx_strand_id
1 'polypeptide(L)'
;MLMPDDFKAHSKVRVDNHLFNKENLPSHFKVKEYCPIVFRNLRERFGIDDADYRESLTRSQPVAIDSPGRSGARFYCSSDKMYILKTLTSDEYVVNRHGKTLLPQYLAMYRLTVESVETYCVVMRNIFSTFLQIHKKYDLKGSTVDREASPKELEKNLPTLKDNDFMKDGTKIHIGEEAKAQLMDTLTADVESPQTHKPLAPIRRRGRA
;
A
#
# COMPACT_ATOMS: atom_id res chain seq x y z
N MET A 1 0.62 18.35 -17.60
CA MET A 1 -0.33 17.29 -18.00
C MET A 1 0.49 16.01 -18.21
N LEU A 2 0.03 14.85 -17.70
CA LEU A 2 0.72 13.57 -17.90
C LEU A 2 0.44 13.05 -19.32
N MET A 3 1.46 12.52 -19.98
CA MET A 3 1.40 11.94 -21.32
C MET A 3 1.23 10.42 -21.23
N PRO A 4 0.64 9.75 -22.25
CA PRO A 4 0.49 8.30 -22.25
C PRO A 4 1.80 7.51 -22.01
N ASP A 5 2.93 8.05 -22.44
CA ASP A 5 4.24 7.43 -22.24
C ASP A 5 4.73 7.47 -20.79
N ASP A 6 4.26 8.44 -19.98
CA ASP A 6 4.59 8.51 -18.56
C ASP A 6 4.09 7.28 -17.80
N PHE A 7 3.00 6.67 -18.26
CA PHE A 7 2.39 5.45 -17.72
C PHE A 7 3.09 4.14 -18.17
N LYS A 8 4.11 4.25 -19.04
CA LYS A 8 4.96 3.13 -19.48
C LYS A 8 6.42 3.35 -19.09
N ALA A 9 6.77 4.58 -18.71
CA ALA A 9 8.10 4.98 -18.32
C ALA A 9 8.58 4.22 -17.08
N HIS A 10 9.90 4.05 -16.97
CA HIS A 10 10.54 3.51 -15.80
C HIS A 10 11.98 3.99 -15.70
N SER A 11 12.48 4.09 -14.46
CA SER A 11 13.91 4.26 -14.18
C SER A 11 14.47 2.96 -13.64
N LYS A 12 15.71 2.62 -13.99
CA LYS A 12 16.38 1.42 -13.48
C LYS A 12 17.83 1.74 -13.12
N VAL A 13 18.16 1.50 -11.87
CA VAL A 13 19.52 1.56 -11.34
C VAL A 13 19.99 0.13 -11.09
N ARG A 14 21.22 -0.17 -11.52
CA ARG A 14 21.93 -1.41 -11.21
C ARG A 14 23.20 -1.03 -10.47
N VAL A 15 23.44 -1.68 -9.34
CA VAL A 15 24.61 -1.47 -8.50
C VAL A 15 25.39 -2.78 -8.43
N ASP A 16 26.67 -2.71 -8.77
CA ASP A 16 27.63 -3.82 -8.69
C ASP A 16 28.87 -3.30 -7.93
N ASN A 17 28.89 -3.50 -6.61
CA ASN A 17 29.95 -3.06 -5.73
C ASN A 17 31.00 -4.17 -5.56
N HIS A 18 32.27 -3.87 -5.82
CA HIS A 18 33.39 -4.77 -5.57
C HIS A 18 34.20 -4.28 -4.35
N LEU A 19 34.14 -5.01 -3.24
CA LEU A 19 34.83 -4.67 -1.97
C LEU A 19 34.50 -3.27 -1.42
N PHE A 20 33.30 -2.75 -1.71
CA PHE A 20 32.85 -1.43 -1.27
C PHE A 20 31.50 -1.53 -0.55
N ASN A 21 31.37 -0.83 0.59
CA ASN A 21 30.13 -0.67 1.37
C ASN A 21 29.38 -1.98 1.70
N LYS A 22 30.09 -3.09 1.86
CA LYS A 22 29.49 -4.43 2.08
C LYS A 22 28.72 -4.55 3.39
N GLU A 23 29.03 -3.69 4.37
CA GLU A 23 28.38 -3.70 5.68
C GLU A 23 26.95 -3.14 5.64
N ASN A 24 26.67 -2.22 4.70
CA ASN A 24 25.38 -1.53 4.64
C ASN A 24 24.50 -1.98 3.46
N LEU A 25 25.09 -2.41 2.34
CA LEU A 25 24.34 -2.78 1.13
C LEU A 25 24.82 -4.10 0.52
N PRO A 26 23.93 -4.87 -0.12
CA PRO A 26 24.31 -6.02 -0.93
C PRO A 26 25.30 -5.63 -2.03
N SER A 27 26.21 -6.55 -2.39
CA SER A 27 27.20 -6.29 -3.45
C SER A 27 26.55 -6.14 -4.84
N HIS A 28 25.44 -6.85 -5.09
CA HIS A 28 24.74 -6.79 -6.37
C HIS A 28 23.24 -6.62 -6.15
N PHE A 29 22.69 -5.50 -6.61
CA PHE A 29 21.25 -5.28 -6.59
C PHE A 29 20.78 -4.37 -7.73
N LYS A 30 19.48 -4.43 -8.01
CA LYS A 30 18.80 -3.58 -9.00
C LYS A 30 17.57 -2.96 -8.36
N VAL A 31 17.37 -1.68 -8.61
CA VAL A 31 16.14 -0.97 -8.22
C VAL A 31 15.51 -0.45 -9.51
N LYS A 32 14.26 -0.80 -9.74
CA LYS A 32 13.46 -0.27 -10.85
C LYS A 32 12.27 0.48 -10.27
N GLU A 33 12.12 1.73 -10.65
CA GLU A 33 10.96 2.57 -10.34
C GLU A 33 10.04 2.63 -11.57
N TYR A 34 8.75 2.40 -11.38
CA TYR A 34 7.75 2.44 -12.44
C TYR A 34 7.05 3.79 -12.44
N CYS A 35 6.79 4.35 -13.63
CA CYS A 35 6.02 5.58 -13.83
C CYS A 35 6.40 6.74 -12.90
N PRO A 36 7.69 7.11 -12.78
CA PRO A 36 8.18 8.06 -11.76
C PRO A 36 7.45 9.41 -11.80
N ILE A 37 7.20 9.95 -12.99
CA ILE A 37 6.50 11.24 -13.16
C ILE A 37 5.02 11.14 -12.75
N VAL A 38 4.37 9.99 -13.01
CA VAL A 38 2.99 9.74 -12.59
C VAL A 38 2.89 9.71 -11.08
N PHE A 39 3.78 8.98 -10.41
CA PHE A 39 3.79 8.87 -8.95
C PHE A 39 4.22 10.15 -8.25
N ARG A 40 5.14 10.93 -8.83
CA ARG A 40 5.42 12.29 -8.37
C ARG A 40 4.17 13.16 -8.42
N ASN A 41 3.43 13.13 -9.54
CA ASN A 41 2.19 13.90 -9.65
C ASN A 41 1.09 13.40 -8.69
N LEU A 42 1.05 12.10 -8.37
CA LEU A 42 0.15 11.57 -7.34
C LEU A 42 0.51 12.08 -5.95
N ARG A 43 1.80 12.09 -5.59
CA ARG A 43 2.27 12.66 -4.31
C ARG A 43 1.88 14.13 -4.17
N GLU A 44 2.15 14.95 -5.19
CA GLU A 44 1.73 16.36 -5.23
C GLU A 44 0.22 16.52 -5.00
N ARG A 45 -0.62 15.72 -5.68
CA ARG A 45 -2.08 15.78 -5.54
C ARG A 45 -2.57 15.35 -4.17
N PHE A 46 -1.86 14.43 -3.52
CA PHE A 46 -2.16 14.03 -2.14
C PHE A 46 -1.52 14.97 -1.11
N GLY A 47 -0.91 16.09 -1.53
CA GLY A 47 -0.28 17.05 -0.64
C GLY A 47 0.94 16.47 0.08
N ILE A 48 1.71 15.64 -0.62
CA ILE A 48 2.94 15.01 -0.11
C ILE A 48 4.12 15.66 -0.80
N ASP A 49 5.01 16.25 -0.01
CA ASP A 49 6.29 16.76 -0.48
C ASP A 49 7.28 15.60 -0.72
N ASP A 50 8.08 15.72 -1.80
CA ASP A 50 9.02 14.68 -2.21
C ASP A 50 10.21 14.54 -1.25
N ALA A 51 10.64 15.63 -0.58
CA ALA A 51 11.70 15.58 0.42
C ALA A 51 11.21 14.91 1.71
N ASP A 52 10.01 15.27 2.18
CA ASP A 52 9.38 14.63 3.35
C ASP A 52 9.12 13.14 3.10
N TYR A 53 8.57 12.79 1.93
CA TYR A 53 8.36 11.39 1.53
C TYR A 53 9.65 10.58 1.57
N ARG A 54 10.74 11.14 1.04
CA ARG A 54 12.05 10.48 1.05
C ARG A 54 12.55 10.31 2.48
N GLU A 55 12.53 11.38 3.28
CA GLU A 55 12.97 11.37 4.66
C GLU A 55 12.24 10.28 5.47
N SER A 56 10.90 10.23 5.41
CA SER A 56 10.10 9.21 6.10
C SER A 56 10.48 7.77 5.76
N LEU A 57 10.89 7.50 4.52
CA LEU A 57 11.19 6.15 4.04
C LEU A 57 12.67 5.76 4.19
N THR A 58 13.58 6.72 4.27
CA THR A 58 15.03 6.46 4.25
C THR A 58 15.77 6.86 5.53
N ARG A 59 15.21 7.74 6.36
CA ARG A 59 15.84 8.15 7.63
C ARG A 59 16.01 6.97 8.59
N SER A 60 15.08 6.04 8.57
CA SER A 60 15.12 4.83 9.41
C SER A 60 14.47 3.66 8.70
N GLN A 61 14.91 2.45 9.01
CA GLN A 61 14.41 1.23 8.36
C GLN A 61 12.90 1.05 8.64
N PRO A 62 12.08 0.82 7.60
CA PRO A 62 10.68 0.46 7.79
C PRO A 62 10.52 -0.85 8.59
N VAL A 63 9.57 -0.87 9.52
CA VAL A 63 9.32 -1.99 10.42
C VAL A 63 8.32 -2.94 9.80
N ALA A 64 8.62 -4.25 9.80
CA ALA A 64 7.66 -5.25 9.33
C ALA A 64 6.41 -5.26 10.23
N ILE A 65 5.22 -5.31 9.63
CA ILE A 65 3.96 -5.42 10.35
C ILE A 65 3.25 -6.71 9.96
N ASP A 66 2.57 -7.31 10.94
CA ASP A 66 1.80 -8.53 10.72
C ASP A 66 0.73 -8.31 9.65
N SER A 67 0.70 -9.22 8.68
CA SER A 67 -0.33 -9.27 7.66
C SER A 67 -1.46 -10.19 8.13
N PRO A 68 -2.69 -9.69 8.34
CA PRO A 68 -3.84 -10.54 8.69
C PRO A 68 -4.40 -11.31 7.47
N GLY A 69 -3.91 -11.02 6.26
CA GLY A 69 -4.44 -11.55 5.00
C GLY A 69 -3.83 -12.89 4.56
N ARG A 70 -4.65 -13.75 3.93
CA ARG A 70 -4.22 -15.02 3.32
C ARG A 70 -3.33 -14.87 2.06
N SER A 71 -3.08 -13.64 1.58
CA SER A 71 -2.45 -13.37 0.28
C SER A 71 -0.93 -13.57 0.25
N GLY A 72 -0.28 -13.80 1.40
CA GLY A 72 1.18 -13.91 1.50
C GLY A 72 1.92 -12.59 1.28
N ALA A 73 1.20 -11.48 1.09
CA ALA A 73 1.79 -10.15 1.00
C ALA A 73 2.39 -9.74 2.36
N ARG A 74 3.63 -9.26 2.32
CA ARG A 74 4.34 -8.65 3.44
C ARG A 74 4.08 -7.15 3.45
N PHE A 75 3.99 -6.61 4.65
CA PHE A 75 3.76 -5.20 4.88
C PHE A 75 4.87 -4.64 5.78
N TYR A 76 5.27 -3.40 5.50
CA TYR A 76 6.22 -2.64 6.29
C TYR A 76 5.66 -1.25 6.53
N CYS A 77 5.91 -0.67 7.69
CA CYS A 77 5.49 0.66 8.07
C CYS A 77 6.72 1.56 8.19
N SER A 78 6.67 2.78 7.65
CA SER A 78 7.72 3.77 7.88
C SER A 78 7.85 4.07 9.38
N SER A 79 9.03 4.51 9.82
CA SER A 79 9.29 4.74 11.25
C SER A 79 8.38 5.80 11.87
N ASP A 80 8.00 6.81 11.08
CA ASP A 80 7.04 7.85 11.45
C ASP A 80 5.58 7.43 11.25
N LYS A 81 5.34 6.19 10.79
CA LYS A 81 4.04 5.57 10.53
C LYS A 81 3.20 6.24 9.44
N MET A 82 3.78 7.15 8.66
CA MET A 82 3.07 7.88 7.60
C MET A 82 2.77 7.00 6.36
N TYR A 83 3.61 6.01 6.09
CA TYR A 83 3.54 5.20 4.87
C TYR A 83 3.60 3.71 5.15
N ILE A 84 2.92 2.95 4.30
CA ILE A 84 2.94 1.49 4.26
C ILE A 84 3.58 1.04 2.96
N LEU A 85 4.56 0.15 3.05
CA LEU A 85 5.10 -0.59 1.92
C LEU A 85 4.47 -1.97 1.89
N LYS A 86 3.85 -2.33 0.77
CA LYS A 86 3.25 -3.65 0.56
C LYS A 86 3.97 -4.37 -0.56
N THR A 87 4.36 -5.62 -0.35
CA THR A 87 4.84 -6.47 -1.44
C THR A 87 3.66 -6.93 -2.30
N LEU A 88 3.79 -6.83 -3.61
CA LEU A 88 2.79 -7.31 -4.55
C LEU A 88 3.09 -8.76 -4.95
N THR A 89 2.03 -9.56 -5.05
CA THR A 89 2.06 -10.83 -5.78
C THR A 89 1.72 -10.57 -7.26
N SER A 90 1.96 -11.53 -8.16
CA SER A 90 1.98 -11.29 -9.61
C SER A 90 0.69 -10.76 -10.25
N ASP A 91 -0.42 -10.75 -9.51
CA ASP A 91 -1.77 -10.56 -10.04
C ASP A 91 -2.45 -9.29 -9.49
N GLU A 92 -1.71 -8.45 -8.73
CA GLU A 92 -2.26 -7.20 -8.16
C GLU A 92 -2.10 -5.99 -9.08
N TYR A 93 -3.14 -5.17 -9.16
CA TYR A 93 -3.20 -3.96 -9.98
C TYR A 93 -3.20 -2.71 -9.10
N VAL A 94 -2.43 -1.70 -9.52
CA VAL A 94 -2.40 -0.39 -8.87
C VAL A 94 -3.39 0.53 -9.59
N VAL A 95 -4.42 0.97 -8.87
CA VAL A 95 -5.49 1.84 -9.39
C VAL A 95 -5.12 3.30 -9.17
N ASN A 96 -5.36 4.14 -10.16
CA ASN A 96 -5.21 5.59 -10.06
C ASN A 96 -6.61 6.22 -10.05
N ARG A 97 -6.94 6.98 -9.00
CA ARG A 97 -8.16 7.77 -8.91
C ARG A 97 -7.84 9.21 -8.51
N HIS A 98 -8.59 10.14 -9.09
CA HIS A 98 -8.50 11.57 -8.78
C HIS A 98 -9.55 11.99 -7.74
N GLY A 99 -9.18 12.91 -6.85
CA GLY A 99 -10.11 13.57 -5.91
C GLY A 99 -10.21 12.92 -4.52
N LYS A 100 -11.26 13.30 -3.78
CA LYS A 100 -11.61 12.67 -2.50
C LYS A 100 -11.97 11.19 -2.77
N THR A 101 -11.24 10.28 -2.15
CA THR A 101 -11.41 8.83 -2.32
C THR A 101 -10.98 8.09 -1.06
N LEU A 102 -11.59 6.93 -0.81
CA LEU A 102 -11.27 5.94 0.20
C LEU A 102 -10.32 4.86 -0.34
N LEU A 103 -10.03 4.86 -1.65
CA LEU A 103 -9.09 3.93 -2.26
C LEU A 103 -7.65 4.17 -1.74
N PRO A 104 -6.79 3.14 -1.75
CA PRO A 104 -5.40 3.30 -1.36
C PRO A 104 -4.70 4.39 -2.17
N GLN A 105 -4.08 5.33 -1.48
CA GLN A 105 -3.30 6.40 -2.09
C GLN A 105 -1.91 5.87 -2.43
N TYR A 106 -1.74 5.32 -3.63
CA TYR A 106 -0.46 4.81 -4.09
C TYR A 106 0.50 5.94 -4.47
N LEU A 107 1.71 5.88 -3.92
CA LEU A 107 2.69 6.97 -3.95
C LEU A 107 3.96 6.62 -4.72
N ALA A 108 4.26 5.32 -4.86
CA ALA A 108 5.32 4.81 -5.71
C ALA A 108 5.15 3.31 -5.95
N MET A 109 5.80 2.82 -7.00
CA MET A 109 5.91 1.38 -7.28
C MET A 109 7.35 1.05 -7.68
N TYR A 110 7.92 0.05 -7.01
CA TYR A 110 9.28 -0.39 -7.23
C TYR A 110 9.35 -1.88 -7.52
N ARG A 111 10.42 -2.28 -8.21
CA ARG A 111 10.90 -3.65 -8.23
C ARG A 111 12.34 -3.67 -7.74
N LEU A 112 12.56 -4.40 -6.66
CA LEU A 112 13.86 -4.67 -6.07
C LEU A 112 14.35 -6.02 -6.58
N THR A 113 15.60 -6.10 -7.00
CA THR A 113 16.28 -7.37 -7.30
C THR A 113 17.52 -7.46 -6.44
N VAL A 114 17.53 -8.34 -5.46
CA VAL A 114 18.67 -8.60 -4.57
C VAL A 114 18.98 -10.08 -4.68
N GLU A 115 20.24 -10.45 -4.93
CA GLU A 115 20.65 -11.86 -5.06
C GLU A 115 19.78 -12.66 -6.04
N SER A 116 19.42 -12.03 -7.16
CA SER A 116 18.53 -12.58 -8.20
C SER A 116 17.06 -12.81 -7.80
N VAL A 117 16.67 -12.49 -6.57
CA VAL A 117 15.27 -12.52 -6.13
C VAL A 117 14.58 -11.20 -6.47
N GLU A 118 13.53 -11.25 -7.30
CA GLU A 118 12.71 -10.08 -7.62
C GLU A 118 11.56 -9.92 -6.61
N THR A 119 11.47 -8.74 -5.99
CA THR A 119 10.35 -8.33 -5.14
C THR A 119 9.71 -7.08 -5.71
N TYR A 120 8.40 -7.11 -5.93
CA TYR A 120 7.61 -5.96 -6.34
C TYR A 120 6.99 -5.34 -5.09
N CYS A 121 7.05 -4.02 -4.96
CA CYS A 121 6.42 -3.33 -3.84
C CYS A 121 5.77 -2.03 -4.28
N VAL A 122 4.73 -1.66 -3.55
CA VAL A 122 4.06 -0.36 -3.65
C VAL A 122 4.19 0.36 -2.32
N VAL A 123 4.35 1.67 -2.39
CA VAL A 123 4.25 2.55 -1.23
C VAL A 123 2.89 3.22 -1.28
N MET A 124 2.18 3.22 -0.17
CA MET A 124 0.89 3.87 -0.02
C MET A 124 0.81 4.65 1.30
N ARG A 125 -0.05 5.66 1.37
CA ARG A 125 -0.31 6.37 2.63
C ARG A 125 -0.90 5.40 3.67
N ASN A 126 -0.47 5.50 4.92
CA ASN A 126 -1.11 4.80 6.02
C ASN A 126 -2.51 5.39 6.27
N ILE A 127 -3.53 4.54 6.34
CA ILE A 127 -4.91 4.96 6.61
C ILE A 127 -5.12 5.38 8.07
N PHE A 128 -4.29 4.86 8.98
CA PHE A 128 -4.38 5.16 10.39
C PHE A 128 -3.59 6.43 10.72
N SER A 129 -4.16 7.24 11.62
CA SER A 129 -3.46 8.39 12.17
C SER A 129 -2.16 7.96 12.84
N THR A 130 -1.12 8.77 12.68
CA THR A 130 0.17 8.57 13.35
C THR A 130 0.17 9.11 14.77
N PHE A 131 -0.83 9.94 15.13
CA PHE A 131 -0.93 10.62 16.43
C PHE A 131 -2.06 10.09 17.31
N LEU A 132 -3.09 9.45 16.72
CA LEU A 132 -4.23 8.93 17.47
C LEU A 132 -4.11 7.42 17.67
N GLN A 133 -4.28 6.97 18.90
CA GLN A 133 -4.29 5.56 19.23
C GLN A 133 -5.54 4.88 18.64
N ILE A 134 -5.32 3.77 17.95
CA ILE A 134 -6.40 2.92 17.45
C ILE A 134 -6.76 1.90 18.53
N HIS A 135 -8.02 1.92 18.96
CA HIS A 135 -8.55 1.03 20.01
C HIS A 135 -9.23 -0.22 19.45
N LYS A 136 -9.72 -0.15 18.20
CA LYS A 136 -10.44 -1.22 17.54
C LYS A 136 -10.20 -1.20 16.03
N LYS A 137 -10.07 -2.36 15.40
CA LYS A 137 -9.88 -2.50 13.95
C LYS A 137 -10.83 -3.52 13.39
N TYR A 138 -11.41 -3.20 12.23
CA TYR A 138 -12.26 -4.11 11.47
C TYR A 138 -11.81 -4.16 10.00
N ASP A 139 -11.69 -5.36 9.45
CA ASP A 139 -11.70 -5.62 8.00
C ASP A 139 -13.14 -5.97 7.64
N LEU A 140 -13.83 -5.12 6.88
CA LEU A 140 -15.23 -5.31 6.49
C LEU A 140 -15.34 -5.50 4.97
N LYS A 141 -16.13 -6.49 4.55
CA LYS A 141 -16.35 -6.84 3.13
C LYS A 141 -17.82 -7.00 2.74
N GLY A 142 -18.73 -7.06 3.71
CA GLY A 142 -20.16 -7.25 3.49
C GLY A 142 -20.59 -8.70 3.27
N SER A 143 -19.65 -9.67 3.27
CA SER A 143 -19.95 -11.09 3.26
C SER A 143 -19.95 -11.69 4.67
N THR A 144 -20.45 -12.91 4.83
CA THR A 144 -20.58 -13.58 6.15
C THR A 144 -19.72 -14.85 6.28
N VAL A 145 -19.35 -15.48 5.17
CA VAL A 145 -18.54 -16.71 5.15
C VAL A 145 -17.06 -16.38 5.39
N ASP A 146 -16.43 -17.05 6.36
CA ASP A 146 -15.02 -16.80 6.78
C ASP A 146 -14.74 -15.37 7.27
N ARG A 147 -15.78 -14.67 7.74
CA ARG A 147 -15.72 -13.27 8.22
C ARG A 147 -15.80 -13.12 9.74
N GLU A 148 -15.13 -14.02 10.45
CA GLU A 148 -14.81 -13.89 11.89
C GLU A 148 -13.28 -13.90 12.09
N ALA A 149 -12.78 -13.22 13.12
CA ALA A 149 -11.38 -13.26 13.51
C ALA A 149 -10.97 -14.67 13.97
N SER A 150 -9.76 -15.10 13.62
CA SER A 150 -9.27 -16.40 14.08
C SER A 150 -8.85 -16.33 15.56
N PRO A 151 -8.82 -17.46 16.29
CA PRO A 151 -8.35 -17.48 17.67
C PRO A 151 -6.97 -16.84 17.84
N LYS A 152 -6.04 -17.13 16.92
CA LYS A 152 -4.70 -16.54 16.89
C LYS A 152 -4.70 -15.01 16.69
N GLU A 153 -5.64 -14.48 15.91
CA GLU A 153 -5.76 -13.02 15.74
C GLU A 153 -6.29 -12.35 17.01
N LEU A 154 -7.23 -13.01 17.72
CA LEU A 154 -7.82 -12.53 18.96
C LEU A 154 -6.83 -12.50 20.15
N GLU A 155 -5.74 -13.25 20.09
CA GLU A 155 -4.66 -13.22 21.08
C GLU A 155 -3.82 -11.93 21.01
N LYS A 156 -3.91 -11.15 19.92
CA LYS A 156 -3.14 -9.91 19.76
C LYS A 156 -3.72 -8.78 20.61
N ASN A 157 -2.85 -7.87 21.07
CA ASN A 157 -3.26 -6.67 21.81
C ASN A 157 -4.25 -5.78 21.03
N LEU A 158 -4.17 -5.77 19.70
CA LEU A 158 -5.07 -5.02 18.83
C LEU A 158 -5.49 -5.90 17.64
N PRO A 159 -6.49 -6.78 17.82
CA PRO A 159 -6.93 -7.72 16.81
C PRO A 159 -7.59 -6.99 15.64
N THR A 160 -7.50 -7.59 14.46
CA THR A 160 -8.25 -7.18 13.27
C THR A 160 -9.52 -8.03 13.19
N LEU A 161 -10.61 -7.48 13.71
CA LEU A 161 -11.93 -8.09 13.71
C LEU A 161 -12.54 -8.05 12.30
N LYS A 162 -13.60 -8.81 12.07
CA LYS A 162 -14.27 -8.89 10.77
C LYS A 162 -15.78 -8.62 10.88
N ASP A 163 -16.51 -8.85 9.79
CA ASP A 163 -17.93 -8.53 9.65
C ASP A 163 -18.81 -9.20 10.73
N ASN A 164 -18.60 -10.49 11.01
CA ASN A 164 -19.41 -11.20 12.02
C ASN A 164 -19.09 -10.72 13.44
N ASP A 165 -17.83 -10.39 13.71
CA ASP A 165 -17.40 -9.80 14.99
C ASP A 165 -18.05 -8.42 15.19
N PHE A 166 -18.05 -7.58 14.15
CA PHE A 166 -18.65 -6.24 14.18
C PHE A 166 -20.15 -6.30 14.53
N MET A 167 -20.88 -7.24 13.92
CA MET A 167 -22.31 -7.45 14.18
C MET A 167 -22.55 -7.99 15.60
N LYS A 168 -21.76 -8.97 16.05
CA LYS A 168 -21.86 -9.57 17.39
C LYS A 168 -21.57 -8.56 18.50
N ASP A 169 -20.58 -7.70 18.29
CA ASP A 169 -20.22 -6.63 19.22
C ASP A 169 -21.33 -5.56 19.35
N GLY A 170 -22.32 -5.56 18.45
CA GLY A 170 -23.34 -4.50 18.39
C GLY A 170 -22.73 -3.11 18.15
N THR A 171 -21.53 -3.06 17.55
CA THR A 171 -20.78 -1.81 17.38
C THR A 171 -21.50 -0.88 16.42
N LYS A 172 -21.51 0.42 16.75
CA LYS A 172 -22.07 1.48 15.91
C LYS A 172 -21.02 2.57 15.70
N ILE A 173 -20.96 3.09 14.48
CA ILE A 173 -20.08 4.21 14.10
C ILE A 173 -20.93 5.47 14.07
N HIS A 174 -20.71 6.38 15.03
CA HIS A 174 -21.46 7.62 15.16
C HIS A 174 -20.63 8.79 14.62
N ILE A 175 -20.96 9.25 13.40
CA ILE A 175 -20.24 10.33 12.70
C ILE A 175 -21.13 11.54 12.35
N GLY A 176 -22.41 11.51 12.71
CA GLY A 176 -23.38 12.55 12.32
C GLY A 176 -23.91 12.37 10.89
N GLU A 177 -25.02 13.03 10.57
CA GLU A 177 -25.71 12.85 9.29
C GLU A 177 -24.92 13.39 8.10
N GLU A 178 -24.32 14.58 8.26
CA GLU A 178 -23.54 15.22 7.19
C GLU A 178 -22.31 14.39 6.80
N ALA A 179 -21.49 13.99 7.77
CA ALA A 179 -20.29 13.18 7.48
C ALA A 179 -20.67 11.79 6.96
N LYS A 180 -21.79 11.22 7.42
CA LYS A 180 -22.32 9.96 6.88
C LYS A 180 -22.71 10.12 5.41
N ALA A 181 -23.41 11.18 5.03
CA ALA A 181 -23.76 11.45 3.64
C ALA A 181 -22.50 11.55 2.77
N GLN A 182 -21.52 12.36 3.19
CA GLN A 182 -20.24 12.51 2.48
C GLN A 182 -19.46 11.20 2.34
N LEU A 183 -19.43 10.37 3.40
CA LEU A 183 -18.78 9.06 3.38
C LEU A 183 -19.47 8.13 2.39
N MET A 184 -20.80 8.05 2.42
CA MET A 184 -21.56 7.19 1.52
C MET A 184 -21.44 7.64 0.06
N ASP A 185 -21.48 8.94 -0.22
CA ASP A 185 -21.28 9.47 -1.57
C ASP A 185 -19.90 9.09 -2.12
N THR A 186 -18.86 9.25 -1.29
CA THR A 186 -17.49 8.88 -1.69
C THR A 186 -17.36 7.38 -1.90
N LEU A 187 -17.91 6.56 -1.00
CA LEU A 187 -17.86 5.11 -1.08
C LEU A 187 -18.60 4.59 -2.32
N THR A 188 -19.81 5.10 -2.59
CA THR A 188 -20.59 4.75 -3.79
C THR A 188 -19.80 5.11 -5.04
N ALA A 189 -19.27 6.33 -5.12
CA ALA A 189 -18.45 6.75 -6.25
C ALA A 189 -17.20 5.87 -6.41
N ASP A 190 -16.57 5.44 -5.31
CA ASP A 190 -15.41 4.53 -5.27
C ASP A 190 -15.71 3.13 -5.82
N VAL A 191 -16.88 2.59 -5.49
CA VAL A 191 -17.33 1.27 -5.94
C VAL A 191 -17.83 1.30 -7.39
N GLU A 192 -18.61 2.33 -7.76
CA GLU A 192 -19.27 2.41 -9.07
C GLU A 192 -18.37 2.91 -10.19
N SER A 193 -17.34 3.70 -9.87
CA SER A 193 -16.38 4.12 -10.89
C SER A 193 -15.86 2.86 -11.56
N PRO A 194 -16.00 2.73 -12.90
CA PRO A 194 -15.39 1.61 -13.61
C PRO A 194 -13.92 1.70 -13.28
N GLN A 195 -13.45 0.79 -12.43
CA GLN A 195 -12.06 0.77 -12.00
C GLN A 195 -11.30 0.74 -13.31
N THR A 196 -10.65 1.85 -13.67
CA THR A 196 -9.72 1.83 -14.78
C THR A 196 -8.58 0.98 -14.28
N HIS A 197 -8.75 -0.33 -14.36
CA HIS A 197 -7.76 -1.38 -14.22
C HIS A 197 -6.81 -1.26 -15.41
N LYS A 198 -6.33 -0.07 -15.71
CA LYS A 198 -5.17 0.12 -16.54
C LYS A 198 -4.01 -0.11 -15.59
N PRO A 199 -3.36 -1.28 -15.61
CA PRO A 199 -2.16 -1.51 -14.81
C PRO A 199 -1.19 -0.36 -15.08
N LEU A 200 -0.76 0.34 -14.03
CA LEU A 200 0.36 1.28 -14.12
C LEU A 200 1.64 0.56 -14.58
N ALA A 201 1.74 -0.75 -14.36
CA ALA A 201 2.76 -1.59 -14.98
C ALA A 201 2.30 -3.05 -15.02
N PRO A 202 2.55 -3.80 -16.11
CA PRO A 202 2.39 -5.24 -16.10
C PRO A 202 3.48 -5.87 -15.22
N ILE A 203 3.08 -6.52 -14.12
CA ILE A 203 3.97 -7.44 -13.39
C ILE A 203 4.14 -8.69 -14.28
N ARG A 204 5.04 -8.62 -15.26
CA ARG A 204 5.29 -9.77 -16.14
C ARG A 204 5.85 -10.93 -15.32
N ARG A 205 5.13 -12.06 -15.28
CA ARG A 205 5.76 -13.37 -15.04
C ARG A 205 6.77 -13.58 -16.17
N ARG A 206 8.06 -13.64 -15.86
CA ARG A 206 8.98 -14.31 -16.80
C ARG A 206 8.51 -15.75 -16.88
N GLY A 207 8.20 -16.22 -18.08
CA GLY A 207 7.98 -17.63 -18.34
C GLY A 207 9.13 -18.42 -17.74
N ARG A 208 8.79 -19.48 -17.02
CA ARG A 208 9.74 -20.58 -16.81
C ARG A 208 10.11 -21.04 -18.22
N ALA A 209 11.39 -20.84 -18.59
CA ALA A 209 12.02 -21.64 -19.62
C ALA A 209 12.27 -23.03 -19.03
#